data_AF-A0A8H7S2T7-F1
#
_entry.id   AF-A0A8H7S2T7-F1
#
_cell.length_a   1.000
_cell.length_b   1.000
_cell.length_c   1.000
_cell.angle_alpha   90.00
_cell.angle_beta   90.00
_cell.angle_gamma   90.00
#
_symmetry.space_group_name_H-M   'P 1'
#
loop_
_entity.id
_entity.type
_entity.pdbx_description
1 polymer ?
#
loop_
_entity_poly.entity_id
_entity_poly.type
_entity_poly.pdbx_seq_one_letter_code
_entity_poly.pdbx_strand_id
1 'polypeptide(L)'
;MIDRINCFTYGKLPPLLSYNLSKQHLRNSFPVKPIICPICPNGCKMYLPDDKATDCTHCSAARYKEGSTTEPAKLMQQLPLKEQLALLVSDKKTREMLECRSKRPTKENVMTDIFDGKLYNNVKHLFENELVIGLGLYTDNYQQFKSSKHSMTIVHLTVLNINPKHRMENQLMLQVGILPRPNKPQDMTFFKPLLSDLEQLCKSGIIVETEVGSLRVHAHLLFCGGDILAVAKMAGHSSHTHYHGYRFCLIRGEFMLNHMTFPPKPTSRPHKIESFKKQKTDEDKTKNKERGQSNPSIFAYLPTLHGATFFPNNLMHLLSGVGKQLWRIIIGEYGKEGNPLYLPPRTCREFGELIADSHKLSVSFAGDCSDIYFHSGFY
;
A
#
# COMPACT_ATOMS: atom_id res chain seq x y z
N MET A 1 17.64 16.32 0.44
CA MET A 1 17.24 14.91 0.30
C MET A 1 17.62 14.36 -1.07
N ILE A 2 17.09 14.94 -2.16
CA ILE A 2 17.35 14.52 -3.55
C ILE A 2 18.85 14.50 -3.89
N ASP A 3 19.58 15.59 -3.66
CA ASP A 3 21.00 15.66 -4.02
C ASP A 3 21.88 14.79 -3.10
N ARG A 4 21.46 14.63 -1.83
CA ARG A 4 22.09 13.69 -0.91
C ARG A 4 21.90 12.25 -1.39
N ILE A 5 20.70 11.85 -1.84
CA ILE A 5 20.42 10.50 -2.36
C ILE A 5 21.09 10.27 -3.74
N ASN A 6 21.05 11.25 -4.64
CA ASN A 6 21.60 11.14 -6.00
C ASN A 6 23.12 11.08 -6.05
N CYS A 7 23.82 11.69 -5.10
CA CYS A 7 25.26 11.46 -4.92
C CYS A 7 25.59 9.97 -4.69
N PHE A 8 24.67 9.16 -4.14
CA PHE A 8 24.89 7.73 -3.88
C PHE A 8 24.53 6.82 -5.06
N THR A 9 23.58 7.22 -5.91
CA THR A 9 23.11 6.38 -7.04
C THR A 9 23.77 6.73 -8.38
N TYR A 10 24.23 7.97 -8.58
CA TYR A 10 24.67 8.44 -9.91
C TYR A 10 25.96 9.28 -9.93
N GLY A 11 26.63 9.50 -8.79
CA GLY A 11 27.99 10.04 -8.76
C GLY A 11 29.02 9.01 -9.22
N LYS A 12 30.18 9.45 -9.77
CA LYS A 12 31.31 8.59 -10.23
C LYS A 12 31.39 7.32 -9.37
N LEU A 13 31.06 6.18 -9.99
CA LEU A 13 30.97 4.87 -9.32
C LEU A 13 32.15 4.70 -8.36
N PRO A 14 31.94 4.75 -7.04
CA PRO A 14 32.99 4.37 -6.12
C PRO A 14 33.37 2.91 -6.40
N PRO A 15 34.62 2.48 -6.11
CA PRO A 15 35.00 1.08 -6.23
C PRO A 15 33.93 0.22 -5.55
N LEU A 16 33.53 -0.89 -6.18
CA LEU A 16 32.48 -1.80 -5.68
C LEU A 16 32.72 -2.11 -4.20
N LEU A 17 32.01 -1.39 -3.33
CA LEU A 17 32.13 -1.53 -1.89
C LEU A 17 31.55 -2.89 -1.50
N SER A 18 32.20 -3.58 -0.57
CA SER A 18 31.63 -4.80 0.01
C SER A 18 30.27 -4.48 0.65
N TYR A 19 29.36 -5.45 0.74
CA TYR A 19 28.05 -5.25 1.36
C TYR A 19 28.14 -4.59 2.75
N ASN A 20 29.13 -4.99 3.55
CA ASN A 20 29.35 -4.42 4.89
C ASN A 20 29.77 -2.94 4.82
N LEU A 21 30.68 -2.60 3.92
CA LEU A 21 31.12 -1.21 3.73
C LEU A 21 29.98 -0.35 3.17
N SER A 22 29.27 -0.80 2.14
CA SER A 22 28.08 -0.13 1.59
C SER A 22 27.04 0.15 2.68
N LYS A 23 26.77 -0.84 3.53
CA LYS A 23 25.82 -0.72 4.63
C LYS A 23 26.30 0.27 5.70
N GLN A 24 27.59 0.26 6.03
CA GLN A 24 28.18 1.22 6.98
C GLN A 24 28.15 2.64 6.43
N HIS A 25 28.52 2.83 5.15
CA HIS A 25 28.44 4.12 4.47
C HIS A 25 27.02 4.65 4.40
N LEU A 26 26.04 3.81 4.04
CA LEU A 26 24.62 4.19 4.05
C LEU A 26 24.14 4.59 5.46
N ARG A 27 24.52 3.84 6.50
CA ARG A 27 24.14 4.16 7.90
C ARG A 27 24.75 5.47 8.40
N ASN A 28 25.97 5.76 7.98
CA ASN A 28 26.68 6.98 8.36
C ASN A 28 26.16 8.19 7.60
N SER A 29 25.76 8.00 6.33
CA SER A 29 25.40 9.11 5.45
C SER A 29 23.90 9.38 5.40
N PHE A 30 23.06 8.38 5.64
CA PHE A 30 21.61 8.57 5.71
C PHE A 30 21.24 9.13 7.09
N PRO A 31 20.60 10.32 7.15
CA PRO A 31 20.39 11.02 8.41
C PRO A 31 19.26 10.41 9.24
N VAL A 32 18.30 9.72 8.62
CA VAL A 32 17.19 9.05 9.32
C VAL A 32 17.70 7.78 9.98
N LYS A 33 17.50 7.66 11.29
CA LYS A 33 17.93 6.48 12.04
C LYS A 33 16.79 5.46 12.11
N PRO A 34 17.04 4.20 11.71
CA PRO A 34 16.01 3.18 11.78
C PRO A 34 15.69 2.82 13.23
N ILE A 35 14.41 2.62 13.51
CA ILE A 35 13.95 1.98 14.73
C ILE A 35 14.25 0.49 14.61
N ILE A 36 14.93 -0.05 15.62
CA ILE A 36 15.20 -1.49 15.72
C ILE A 36 14.05 -2.11 16.50
N CYS A 37 13.31 -3.01 15.86
CA CYS A 37 12.13 -3.61 16.43
C CYS A 37 12.34 -5.12 16.64
N PRO A 38 12.21 -5.64 17.88
CA PRO A 38 12.20 -7.08 18.12
C PRO A 38 10.95 -7.71 17.51
N ILE A 39 11.14 -8.81 16.80
CA ILE A 39 10.05 -9.54 16.13
C ILE A 39 10.12 -11.02 16.43
N CYS A 40 8.99 -11.70 16.27
CA CYS A 40 8.94 -13.15 16.31
C CYS A 40 9.92 -13.74 15.26
N PRO A 41 10.69 -14.81 15.57
CA PRO A 41 11.57 -15.47 14.60
C PRO A 41 10.85 -15.88 13.31
N ASN A 42 9.62 -16.37 13.44
CA ASN A 42 8.72 -16.74 12.35
C ASN A 42 7.97 -15.55 11.71
N GLY A 43 8.25 -14.31 12.11
CA GLY A 43 7.66 -13.09 11.54
C GLY A 43 6.19 -12.82 11.90
N CYS A 44 5.62 -13.50 12.90
CA CYS A 44 4.19 -13.42 13.19
C CYS A 44 3.76 -12.05 13.75
N LYS A 45 4.54 -11.50 14.68
CA LYS A 45 4.27 -10.21 15.33
C LYS A 45 5.55 -9.44 15.62
N MET A 46 5.38 -8.15 15.88
CA MET A 46 6.39 -7.30 16.50
C MET A 46 6.11 -7.19 18.00
N TYR A 47 7.17 -7.24 18.82
CA TYR A 47 7.06 -7.01 20.26
C TYR A 47 7.19 -5.51 20.51
N LEU A 48 6.18 -4.92 21.17
CA LEU A 48 6.20 -3.52 21.57
C LEU A 48 7.10 -3.31 22.79
N PRO A 49 7.55 -2.07 23.09
CA PRO A 49 8.46 -1.81 24.22
C PRO A 49 7.94 -2.30 25.58
N ASP A 50 6.63 -2.30 25.76
CA ASP A 50 5.91 -2.73 26.97
C ASP A 50 5.48 -4.21 26.95
N ASP A 51 5.78 -4.94 25.87
CA ASP A 51 5.41 -6.35 25.73
C ASP A 51 6.27 -7.24 26.64
N LYS A 52 5.62 -7.88 27.62
CA LYS A 52 6.24 -8.80 28.58
C LYS A 52 6.36 -10.24 28.06
N ALA A 53 5.83 -10.55 26.87
CA ALA A 53 5.85 -11.91 26.35
C ALA A 53 7.29 -12.37 26.05
N THR A 54 7.62 -13.55 26.57
CA THR A 54 8.86 -14.30 26.27
C THR A 54 8.72 -15.17 25.03
N ASP A 55 7.49 -15.47 24.62
CA ASP A 55 7.16 -16.37 23.52
C ASP A 55 6.12 -15.73 22.59
N CYS A 56 6.13 -16.15 21.33
CA CYS A 56 5.15 -15.67 20.37
C CYS A 56 3.77 -16.25 20.64
N THR A 57 2.77 -15.40 20.85
CA THR A 57 1.36 -15.81 21.05
C THR A 57 0.72 -16.53 19.86
N HIS A 58 1.34 -16.49 18.68
CA HIS A 58 0.81 -17.09 17.45
C HIS A 58 1.48 -18.41 17.06
N CYS A 59 2.76 -18.60 17.41
CA CYS A 59 3.53 -19.78 16.98
C CYS A 59 4.39 -20.40 18.08
N SER A 60 4.31 -19.88 19.30
CA SER A 60 5.06 -20.34 20.48
C SER A 60 6.58 -20.30 20.34
N ALA A 61 7.13 -19.68 19.30
CA ALA A 61 8.57 -19.49 19.17
C ALA A 61 9.08 -18.53 20.23
N ALA A 62 10.21 -18.86 20.85
CA ALA A 62 10.90 -18.02 21.81
C ALA A 62 11.27 -16.66 21.19
N ARG A 63 11.03 -15.58 21.95
CA ARG A 63 11.39 -14.20 21.57
C ARG A 63 12.90 -14.00 21.59
N TYR A 64 13.59 -14.60 22.54
CA TYR A 64 15.00 -14.40 22.82
C TYR A 64 15.86 -15.55 22.28
N LYS A 65 17.15 -15.30 22.11
CA LYS A 65 18.12 -16.36 21.78
C LYS A 65 18.22 -17.37 22.92
N GLU A 66 18.62 -18.59 22.58
CA GLU A 66 18.90 -19.62 23.57
C GLU A 66 19.94 -19.14 24.59
N GLY A 67 19.66 -19.33 25.89
CA GLY A 67 20.51 -18.87 26.98
C GLY A 67 20.46 -17.37 27.29
N SER A 68 19.62 -16.58 26.60
CA SER A 68 19.44 -15.14 26.88
C SER A 68 17.98 -14.81 27.22
N THR A 69 17.79 -13.87 28.14
CA THR A 69 16.47 -13.31 28.49
C THR A 69 16.26 -11.89 27.95
N THR A 70 17.28 -11.31 27.30
CA THR A 70 17.28 -9.92 26.87
C THR A 70 17.58 -9.76 25.37
N GLU A 71 18.35 -10.66 24.77
CA GLU A 71 18.72 -10.58 23.36
C GLU A 71 17.65 -11.17 22.45
N PRO A 72 16.96 -10.38 21.62
CA PRO A 72 15.93 -10.90 20.74
C PRO A 72 16.53 -11.85 19.69
N ALA A 73 15.84 -12.95 19.42
CA ALA A 73 16.23 -13.92 18.41
C ALA A 73 16.14 -13.33 16.99
N LYS A 74 15.25 -12.35 16.76
CA LYS A 74 15.12 -11.67 15.47
C LYS A 74 14.76 -10.20 15.62
N LEU A 75 15.39 -9.37 14.80
CA LEU A 75 15.19 -7.92 14.74
C LEU A 75 14.75 -7.53 13.32
N MET A 76 13.89 -6.52 13.22
CA MET A 76 13.62 -5.81 11.98
C MET A 76 13.98 -4.33 12.14
N GLN A 77 14.06 -3.63 11.01
CA GLN A 77 14.25 -2.19 10.96
C GLN A 77 13.03 -1.53 10.33
N GLN A 78 12.57 -0.44 10.94
CA GLN A 78 11.58 0.48 10.34
C GLN A 78 12.16 1.88 10.31
N LEU A 79 11.86 2.64 9.26
CA LEU A 79 12.24 4.05 9.17
C LEU A 79 11.09 4.90 9.70
N PRO A 80 11.32 5.74 10.73
CA PRO A 80 10.30 6.64 11.25
C PRO A 80 9.76 7.55 10.15
N LEU A 81 8.44 7.69 10.06
CA LEU A 81 7.81 8.58 9.10
C LEU A 81 8.16 10.04 9.42
N LYS A 82 8.16 10.42 10.70
CA LYS A 82 8.46 11.79 11.13
C LYS A 82 9.85 12.27 10.72
N GLU A 83 10.87 11.41 10.85
CA GLU A 83 12.24 11.75 10.47
C GLU A 83 12.40 11.85 8.96
N GLN A 84 11.72 10.98 8.21
CA GLN A 84 11.69 11.06 6.75
C GLN A 84 11.03 12.35 6.27
N LEU A 85 9.92 12.76 6.89
CA LEU A 85 9.25 14.03 6.58
C LEU A 85 10.10 15.24 6.98
N ALA A 86 10.77 15.20 8.13
CA ALA A 86 11.69 16.26 8.54
C ALA A 86 12.85 16.41 7.54
N LEU A 87 13.42 15.30 7.07
CA LEU A 87 14.45 15.33 6.03
C LEU A 87 13.95 15.91 4.71
N LEU A 88 12.71 15.60 4.33
CA LEU A 88 12.09 16.13 3.13
C LEU A 88 11.80 17.64 3.28
N VAL A 89 11.23 18.08 4.40
CA VAL A 89 10.88 19.50 4.61
C VAL A 89 12.12 20.38 4.80
N SER A 90 13.19 19.87 5.41
CA SER A 90 14.43 20.61 5.62
C SER A 90 15.20 20.91 4.33
N ASP A 91 14.92 20.20 3.25
CA ASP A 91 15.57 20.41 1.95
C ASP A 91 14.76 21.39 1.09
N LYS A 92 15.40 22.51 0.72
CA LYS A 92 14.77 23.61 -0.04
C LYS A 92 14.00 23.13 -1.27
N LYS A 93 14.66 22.30 -2.09
CA LYS A 93 14.12 21.82 -3.38
C LYS A 93 12.85 20.99 -3.18
N THR A 94 12.87 20.06 -2.24
CA THR A 94 11.69 19.24 -1.94
C THR A 94 10.61 20.02 -1.21
N ARG A 95 10.95 21.00 -0.38
CA ARG A 95 9.98 21.93 0.22
C ARG A 95 9.24 22.75 -0.84
N GLU A 96 9.93 23.29 -1.84
CA GLU A 96 9.31 23.99 -2.98
C GLU A 96 8.33 23.07 -3.74
N MET A 97 8.64 21.77 -3.86
CA MET A 97 7.73 20.80 -4.49
C MET A 97 6.43 20.59 -3.68
N LEU A 98 6.44 20.77 -2.36
CA LEU A 98 5.25 20.62 -1.50
C LEU A 98 4.21 21.73 -1.72
N GLU A 99 4.61 22.87 -2.28
CA GLU A 99 3.73 23.99 -2.60
C GLU A 99 2.87 23.71 -3.85
N CYS A 100 3.13 22.62 -4.57
CA CYS A 100 2.37 22.27 -5.77
C CYS A 100 0.86 22.15 -5.47
N ARG A 101 0.45 21.72 -4.26
CA ARG A 101 -0.96 21.71 -3.87
C ARG A 101 -1.59 23.11 -3.86
N SER A 102 -0.94 24.08 -3.22
CA SER A 102 -1.49 25.44 -3.06
C SER A 102 -1.42 26.25 -4.36
N LYS A 103 -0.42 25.98 -5.22
CA LYS A 103 -0.23 26.67 -6.50
C LYS A 103 -0.97 26.02 -7.68
N ARG A 104 -1.69 24.91 -7.46
CA ARG A 104 -2.34 24.16 -8.54
C ARG A 104 -3.54 24.95 -9.10
N PRO A 105 -3.68 25.06 -10.43
CA PRO A 105 -4.91 25.60 -11.01
C PRO A 105 -6.07 24.64 -10.77
N THR A 106 -7.18 25.17 -10.26
CA THR A 106 -8.43 24.42 -10.14
C THR A 106 -9.33 24.76 -11.33
N LYS A 107 -10.01 23.75 -11.87
CA LYS A 107 -11.01 23.91 -12.93
C LYS A 107 -12.30 23.28 -12.47
N GLU A 108 -13.41 24.00 -12.66
CA GLU A 108 -14.73 23.49 -12.30
C GLU A 108 -15.03 22.21 -13.09
N ASN A 109 -15.60 21.21 -12.41
CA ASN A 109 -15.97 19.91 -12.99
C ASN A 109 -14.83 19.08 -13.61
N VAL A 110 -13.57 19.39 -13.32
CA VAL A 110 -12.42 18.61 -13.79
C VAL A 110 -11.60 18.12 -12.59
N MET A 111 -11.44 16.80 -12.48
CA MET A 111 -10.53 16.19 -11.51
C MET A 111 -9.15 16.03 -12.15
N THR A 112 -8.21 16.89 -11.78
CA THR A 112 -6.81 16.84 -12.24
C THR A 112 -5.89 16.22 -11.20
N ASP A 113 -6.32 16.21 -9.94
CA ASP A 113 -5.57 15.62 -8.84
C ASP A 113 -6.49 15.10 -7.71
N ILE A 114 -5.93 14.33 -6.78
CA ILE A 114 -6.66 13.81 -5.60
C ILE A 114 -7.29 14.93 -4.77
N PHE A 115 -6.68 16.11 -4.74
CA PHE A 115 -7.20 17.29 -4.03
C PHE A 115 -8.45 17.92 -4.69
N ASP A 116 -8.85 17.51 -5.89
CA ASP A 116 -10.15 17.87 -6.49
C ASP A 116 -11.29 16.92 -6.06
N GLY A 117 -10.94 15.80 -5.42
CA GLY A 117 -11.88 14.74 -5.09
C GLY A 117 -12.87 15.13 -4.00
N LYS A 118 -14.12 14.65 -4.11
CA LYS A 118 -15.17 14.84 -3.10
C LYS A 118 -14.73 14.38 -1.69
N LEU A 119 -13.92 13.33 -1.63
CA LEU A 119 -13.41 12.78 -0.37
C LEU A 119 -12.43 13.75 0.31
N TYR A 120 -11.54 14.38 -0.46
CA TYR A 120 -10.65 15.41 0.05
C TYR A 120 -11.43 16.63 0.54
N ASN A 121 -12.47 17.07 -0.18
CA ASN A 121 -13.29 18.19 0.24
C ASN A 121 -13.90 18.03 1.65
N ASN A 122 -14.20 16.80 2.07
CA ASN A 122 -14.71 16.51 3.41
C ASN A 122 -13.67 16.77 4.52
N VAL A 123 -12.38 16.65 4.20
CA VAL A 123 -11.26 16.79 5.15
C VAL A 123 -10.42 18.04 4.88
N LYS A 124 -10.82 18.88 3.91
CA LYS A 124 -10.09 20.08 3.50
C LYS A 124 -9.81 21.05 4.65
N HIS A 125 -10.69 21.10 5.64
CA HIS A 125 -10.52 21.90 6.86
C HIS A 125 -9.25 21.51 7.66
N LEU A 126 -8.77 20.26 7.55
CA LEU A 126 -7.51 19.83 8.17
C LEU A 126 -6.27 20.37 7.46
N PHE A 127 -6.44 20.95 6.28
CA PHE A 127 -5.37 21.37 5.37
C PHE A 127 -5.26 22.90 5.22
N GLU A 128 -5.90 23.65 6.12
CA GLU A 128 -5.95 25.12 6.13
C GLU A 128 -4.60 25.77 6.49
N ASN A 129 -3.78 25.09 7.31
CA ASN A 129 -2.42 25.55 7.62
C ASN A 129 -1.50 25.48 6.37
N GLU A 130 -0.51 26.36 6.33
CA GLU A 130 0.38 26.49 5.16
C GLU A 130 1.18 25.22 4.86
N LEU A 131 1.60 24.46 5.88
CA LEU A 131 2.43 23.26 5.72
C LEU A 131 1.78 21.98 6.27
N VAL A 132 0.76 21.51 5.53
CA VAL A 132 0.10 20.22 5.78
C VAL A 132 0.33 19.26 4.62
N ILE A 133 0.91 18.11 4.92
CA ILE A 133 1.29 17.09 3.94
C ILE A 133 0.21 15.99 3.85
N GLY A 134 -0.36 15.80 2.66
CA GLY A 134 -1.20 14.64 2.34
C GLY A 134 -0.33 13.43 2.02
N LEU A 135 -0.65 12.28 2.60
CA LEU A 135 0.06 11.02 2.40
C LEU A 135 -0.86 9.97 1.77
N GLY A 136 -0.31 9.14 0.90
CA GLY A 136 -0.95 7.90 0.43
C GLY A 136 -0.11 6.71 0.87
N LEU A 137 -0.70 5.78 1.62
CA LEU A 137 -0.01 4.57 2.09
C LEU A 137 -0.26 3.44 1.10
N TYR A 138 0.79 2.70 0.74
CA TYR A 138 0.66 1.50 -0.08
C TYR A 138 1.33 0.31 0.60
N THR A 139 0.69 -0.83 0.44
CA THR A 139 1.22 -2.12 0.89
C THR A 139 1.10 -3.15 -0.22
N ASP A 140 2.19 -3.82 -0.52
CA ASP A 140 2.19 -4.88 -1.54
C ASP A 140 3.09 -6.05 -1.14
N ASN A 141 2.64 -7.26 -1.48
CA ASN A 141 3.35 -8.50 -1.24
C ASN A 141 4.23 -8.82 -2.45
N TYR A 142 5.51 -9.04 -2.23
CA TYR A 142 6.44 -9.41 -3.28
C TYR A 142 7.22 -10.67 -2.90
N GLN A 143 7.62 -11.42 -3.91
CA GLN A 143 8.50 -12.59 -3.76
C GLN A 143 9.90 -12.20 -4.24
N GLN A 144 10.89 -12.31 -3.36
CA GLN A 144 12.27 -11.94 -3.70
C GLN A 144 12.91 -12.92 -4.69
N PHE A 145 12.52 -14.20 -4.62
CA PHE A 145 13.11 -15.25 -5.43
C PHE A 145 12.03 -16.02 -6.19
N LYS A 146 12.30 -16.31 -7.47
CA LYS A 146 11.46 -17.17 -8.32
C LYS A 146 11.20 -18.49 -7.60
N SER A 147 9.95 -18.93 -7.56
CA SER A 147 9.50 -20.19 -6.94
C SER A 147 9.74 -20.32 -5.43
N SER A 148 10.03 -19.22 -4.72
CA SER A 148 10.14 -19.26 -3.26
C SER A 148 8.78 -19.15 -2.57
N LYS A 149 8.61 -19.89 -1.47
CA LYS A 149 7.48 -19.69 -0.53
C LYS A 149 7.68 -18.43 0.34
N HIS A 150 8.81 -17.74 0.18
CA HIS A 150 9.20 -16.58 0.97
C HIS A 150 8.73 -15.30 0.28
N SER A 151 7.59 -14.77 0.73
CA SER A 151 7.18 -13.42 0.35
C SER A 151 7.48 -12.45 1.49
N MET A 152 7.52 -11.16 1.15
CA MET A 152 7.63 -10.07 2.09
C MET A 152 6.61 -9.00 1.70
N THR A 153 6.27 -8.11 2.63
CA THR A 153 5.35 -6.99 2.36
C THR A 153 6.13 -5.69 2.41
N ILE A 154 6.11 -4.92 1.33
CA ILE A 154 6.65 -3.55 1.31
C ILE A 154 5.57 -2.62 1.85
N VAL A 155 5.96 -1.71 2.73
CA VAL A 155 5.10 -0.63 3.21
C VAL A 155 5.79 0.69 2.91
N HIS A 156 5.20 1.49 2.02
CA HIS A 156 5.72 2.82 1.66
C HIS A 156 4.61 3.86 1.60
N LEU A 157 4.99 5.14 1.62
CA LEU A 157 4.08 6.26 1.44
C LEU A 157 4.53 7.14 0.29
N THR A 158 3.56 7.73 -0.39
CA THR A 158 3.76 8.80 -1.36
C THR A 158 3.35 10.13 -0.77
N VAL A 159 4.13 11.17 -1.04
CA VAL A 159 3.81 12.55 -0.66
C VAL A 159 2.90 13.18 -1.70
N LEU A 160 1.62 13.35 -1.36
CA LEU A 160 0.59 13.78 -2.32
C LEU A 160 0.70 15.28 -2.64
N ASN A 161 1.37 16.08 -1.81
CA ASN A 161 1.58 17.50 -2.11
C ASN A 161 2.46 17.72 -3.35
N ILE A 162 3.28 16.74 -3.74
CA ILE A 162 4.15 16.79 -4.91
C ILE A 162 3.30 16.61 -6.17
N ASN A 163 3.73 17.19 -7.30
CA ASN A 163 3.08 17.01 -8.59
C ASN A 163 2.94 15.51 -8.95
N PRO A 164 1.77 15.05 -9.43
CA PRO A 164 1.53 13.65 -9.80
C PRO A 164 2.61 13.00 -10.66
N LYS A 165 3.24 13.78 -11.55
CA LYS A 165 4.32 13.30 -12.44
C LYS A 165 5.57 12.82 -11.70
N HIS A 166 5.79 13.31 -10.47
CA HIS A 166 7.02 13.08 -9.69
C HIS A 166 6.79 12.26 -8.41
N ARG A 167 5.54 12.05 -7.97
CA ARG A 167 5.22 11.37 -6.68
C ARG A 167 5.81 9.97 -6.54
N MET A 168 6.02 9.27 -7.66
CA MET A 168 6.51 7.90 -7.71
C MET A 168 8.02 7.81 -7.95
N GLU A 169 8.73 8.94 -8.01
CA GLU A 169 10.19 8.91 -8.08
C GLU A 169 10.77 8.34 -6.78
N ASN A 170 11.73 7.41 -6.89
CA ASN A 170 12.30 6.71 -5.74
C ASN A 170 12.82 7.64 -4.63
N GLN A 171 13.33 8.81 -5.00
CA GLN A 171 13.85 9.83 -4.07
C GLN A 171 12.77 10.60 -3.29
N LEU A 172 11.50 10.51 -3.73
CA LEU A 172 10.33 11.22 -3.17
C LEU A 172 9.35 10.28 -2.46
N MET A 173 9.53 8.96 -2.60
CA MET A 173 8.78 7.96 -1.85
C MET A 173 9.39 7.76 -0.45
N LEU A 174 8.52 7.59 0.55
CA LEU A 174 8.92 7.35 1.94
C LEU A 174 8.78 5.86 2.24
N GLN A 175 9.86 5.19 2.60
CA GLN A 175 9.83 3.76 2.91
C GLN A 175 9.61 3.56 4.40
N VAL A 176 8.57 2.84 4.83
CA VAL A 176 8.39 2.52 6.27
C VAL A 176 9.22 1.31 6.64
N GLY A 177 9.12 0.26 5.83
CA GLY A 177 9.87 -0.97 6.07
C GLY A 177 9.44 -2.10 5.15
N ILE A 178 10.13 -3.22 5.31
CA ILE A 178 9.83 -4.48 4.65
C ILE A 178 9.44 -5.45 5.75
N LEU A 179 8.18 -5.87 5.75
CA LEU A 179 7.64 -6.77 6.74
C LEU A 179 7.89 -8.22 6.30
N PRO A 180 8.35 -9.09 7.20
CA PRO A 180 8.42 -10.51 6.90
C PRO A 180 7.00 -11.05 6.72
N ARG A 181 6.77 -11.93 5.74
CA ARG A 181 5.51 -12.68 5.69
C ARG A 181 5.60 -13.85 6.68
N PRO A 182 4.73 -13.93 7.69
CA PRO A 182 4.67 -15.09 8.56
C PRO A 182 3.97 -16.27 7.90
N ASN A 183 4.23 -17.44 8.47
CA ASN A 183 3.51 -18.67 8.12
C ASN A 183 2.02 -18.63 8.47
N LYS A 184 1.57 -17.66 9.29
CA LYS A 184 0.19 -17.18 9.63
C LYS A 184 0.12 -16.79 11.13
N PRO A 185 -0.81 -15.91 11.55
CA PRO A 185 -1.24 -14.67 10.91
C PRO A 185 -0.22 -13.53 11.12
N GLN A 186 -0.14 -12.59 10.19
CA GLN A 186 0.65 -11.36 10.38
C GLN A 186 -0.12 -10.39 11.27
N ASP A 187 0.45 -10.07 12.41
CA ASP A 187 -0.16 -9.21 13.40
C ASP A 187 -0.08 -7.73 12.96
N MET A 188 -1.04 -6.90 13.36
CA MET A 188 -1.03 -5.47 13.05
C MET A 188 -0.05 -4.67 13.90
N THR A 189 0.58 -5.31 14.89
CA THR A 189 1.69 -4.74 15.67
C THR A 189 2.77 -4.10 14.81
N PHE A 190 3.07 -4.63 13.61
CA PHE A 190 4.05 -4.06 12.69
C PHE A 190 3.73 -2.61 12.25
N PHE A 191 2.47 -2.18 12.30
CA PHE A 191 2.08 -0.82 11.92
C PHE A 191 2.10 0.16 13.10
N LYS A 192 2.31 -0.30 14.33
CA LYS A 192 2.25 0.55 15.53
C LYS A 192 3.21 1.75 15.49
N PRO A 193 4.48 1.63 15.05
CA PRO A 193 5.38 2.78 14.93
C PRO A 193 4.86 3.81 13.93
N LEU A 194 4.40 3.36 12.75
CA LEU A 194 3.80 4.23 11.74
C LEU A 194 2.54 4.95 12.27
N LEU A 195 1.66 4.22 12.96
CA LEU A 195 0.43 4.79 13.51
C LEU A 195 0.72 5.83 14.61
N SER A 196 1.74 5.58 15.44
CA SER A 196 2.20 6.53 16.46
C SER A 196 2.71 7.83 15.82
N ASP A 197 3.55 7.71 14.78
CA ASP A 197 4.03 8.89 14.04
C ASP A 197 2.87 9.64 13.36
N LEU A 198 1.93 8.93 12.73
CA LEU A 198 0.75 9.54 12.09
C LEU A 198 -0.13 10.26 13.10
N GLU A 199 -0.34 9.69 14.30
CA GLU A 199 -1.13 10.30 15.36
C GLU A 199 -0.50 11.61 15.83
N GLN A 200 0.81 11.62 16.07
CA GLN A 200 1.55 12.83 16.44
C GLN A 200 1.46 13.89 15.32
N LEU A 201 1.71 13.50 14.07
CA LEU A 201 1.64 14.38 12.90
C LEU A 201 0.23 14.98 12.71
N CYS A 202 -0.82 14.22 13.00
CA CYS A 202 -2.20 14.70 12.91
C CYS A 202 -2.54 15.69 14.04
N LYS A 203 -2.16 15.39 15.28
CA LYS A 203 -2.60 16.14 16.47
C LYS A 203 -1.76 17.38 16.75
N SER A 204 -0.45 17.22 16.86
CA SER A 204 0.46 18.28 17.31
C SER A 204 1.42 18.75 16.21
N GLY A 205 1.62 17.93 15.19
CA GLY A 205 2.65 18.14 14.17
C GLY A 205 4.05 17.89 14.73
N ILE A 206 5.06 18.13 13.88
CA ILE A 206 6.47 18.11 14.26
C ILE A 206 7.11 19.46 13.93
N ILE A 207 8.11 19.87 14.70
CA ILE A 207 8.94 21.04 14.38
C ILE A 207 10.13 20.58 13.53
N VAL A 208 10.34 21.24 12.41
CA VAL A 208 11.45 20.98 11.49
C VAL A 208 12.25 22.25 11.34
N GLU A 209 13.54 22.18 11.70
CA GLU A 209 14.47 23.27 11.46
C GLU A 209 14.86 23.31 9.98
N THR A 210 14.74 24.50 9.40
CA THR A 210 15.08 24.74 7.99
C THR A 210 15.90 26.03 7.85
N GLU A 211 16.43 26.27 6.66
CA GLU A 211 17.15 27.51 6.35
C GLU A 211 16.30 28.79 6.49
N VAL A 212 14.97 28.69 6.50
CA VAL A 212 14.04 29.83 6.67
C VAL A 212 13.48 29.91 8.10
N GLY A 213 13.98 29.08 9.02
CA GLY A 213 13.52 28.97 10.40
C GLY A 213 12.78 27.67 10.71
N SER A 214 12.22 27.61 11.91
CA SER A 214 11.52 26.45 12.44
C SER A 214 10.08 26.39 11.90
N LEU A 215 9.76 25.34 11.15
CA LEU A 215 8.43 25.14 10.57
C LEU A 215 7.68 24.04 11.31
N ARG A 216 6.40 24.28 11.62
CA ARG A 216 5.52 23.23 12.13
C ARG A 216 4.88 22.48 10.97
N VAL A 217 5.13 21.18 10.91
CA VAL A 217 4.65 20.29 9.83
C VAL A 217 3.56 19.38 10.38
N HIS A 218 2.40 19.40 9.74
CA HIS A 218 1.35 18.41 9.95
C HIS A 218 1.29 17.44 8.77
N ALA A 219 0.81 16.23 9.00
CA ALA A 219 0.56 15.29 7.91
C ALA A 219 -0.68 14.44 8.18
N HIS A 220 -1.41 14.14 7.11
CA HIS A 220 -2.60 13.31 7.16
C HIS A 220 -2.59 12.25 6.07
N LEU A 221 -2.92 11.02 6.45
CA LEU A 221 -3.10 9.90 5.52
C LEU A 221 -4.45 10.05 4.81
N LEU A 222 -4.46 10.19 3.48
CA LEU A 222 -5.69 10.36 2.70
C LEU A 222 -6.29 9.04 2.23
N PHE A 223 -5.46 8.03 2.00
CA PHE A 223 -5.94 6.69 1.64
C PHE A 223 -4.87 5.62 1.94
N CYS A 224 -5.32 4.37 1.97
CA CYS A 224 -4.46 3.20 2.05
C CYS A 224 -4.77 2.24 0.89
N GLY A 225 -3.85 2.16 -0.07
CA GLY A 225 -3.92 1.29 -1.24
C GLY A 225 -3.10 0.00 -1.08
N GLY A 226 -3.40 -0.98 -1.92
CA GLY A 226 -2.73 -2.28 -1.90
C GLY A 226 -3.59 -3.35 -2.54
N ASP A 227 -3.11 -4.60 -2.53
CA ASP A 227 -3.93 -5.73 -2.94
C ASP A 227 -5.21 -5.86 -2.06
N ILE A 228 -6.26 -6.48 -2.59
CA ILE A 228 -7.56 -6.56 -1.89
C ILE A 228 -7.42 -7.22 -0.51
N LEU A 229 -6.55 -8.21 -0.37
CA LEU A 229 -6.38 -8.96 0.88
C LEU A 229 -5.67 -8.12 1.95
N ALA A 230 -4.59 -7.43 1.58
CA ALA A 230 -3.82 -6.54 2.45
C ALA A 230 -4.71 -5.41 2.94
N VAL A 231 -5.45 -4.77 2.03
CA VAL A 231 -6.29 -3.63 2.38
C VAL A 231 -7.52 -4.07 3.18
N ALA A 232 -8.15 -5.20 2.88
CA ALA A 232 -9.23 -5.76 3.71
C ALA A 232 -8.75 -5.99 5.14
N LYS A 233 -7.53 -6.52 5.30
CA LYS A 233 -6.94 -6.75 6.61
C LYS A 233 -6.74 -5.47 7.41
N MET A 234 -6.18 -4.42 6.79
CA MET A 234 -5.97 -3.10 7.43
C MET A 234 -7.29 -2.38 7.74
N ALA A 235 -8.31 -2.58 6.90
CA ALA A 235 -9.67 -2.13 7.17
C ALA A 235 -10.33 -2.91 8.33
N GLY A 236 -9.79 -4.06 8.73
CA GLY A 236 -10.41 -4.94 9.72
C GLY A 236 -11.55 -5.79 9.15
N HIS A 237 -11.66 -5.85 7.82
CA HIS A 237 -12.67 -6.62 7.11
C HIS A 237 -12.30 -8.10 6.99
N SER A 238 -13.33 -8.93 6.96
CA SER A 238 -13.27 -10.34 6.62
C SER A 238 -12.82 -10.51 5.17
N SER A 239 -12.23 -11.67 4.86
CA SER A 239 -11.80 -11.97 3.50
C SER A 239 -12.97 -12.10 2.51
N HIS A 240 -12.65 -12.18 1.22
CA HIS A 240 -13.60 -12.33 0.11
C HIS A 240 -14.51 -13.58 0.21
N THR A 241 -14.21 -14.53 1.09
CA THR A 241 -15.04 -15.72 1.36
C THR A 241 -16.17 -15.47 2.36
N HIS A 242 -16.25 -14.28 2.96
CA HIS A 242 -17.31 -13.92 3.90
C HIS A 242 -18.60 -13.54 3.16
N TYR A 243 -19.76 -13.81 3.77
CA TYR A 243 -21.07 -13.44 3.23
C TYR A 243 -21.21 -11.94 2.97
N HIS A 244 -20.41 -11.10 3.63
CA HIS A 244 -20.32 -9.66 3.39
C HIS A 244 -18.89 -9.29 2.98
N GLY A 245 -18.38 -9.92 1.92
CA GLY A 245 -16.98 -9.79 1.48
C GLY A 245 -16.67 -8.50 0.73
N TYR A 246 -17.68 -7.76 0.25
CA TYR A 246 -17.47 -6.52 -0.49
C TYR A 246 -17.51 -5.30 0.44
N ARG A 247 -16.51 -4.44 0.33
CA ARG A 247 -16.32 -3.30 1.24
C ARG A 247 -17.26 -2.13 0.92
N PHE A 248 -17.66 -1.99 -0.35
CA PHE A 248 -18.41 -0.81 -0.78
C PHE A 248 -19.93 -1.02 -0.85
N CYS A 249 -20.41 -2.21 -0.51
CA CYS A 249 -21.84 -2.52 -0.54
C CYS A 249 -22.15 -3.62 0.47
N LEU A 250 -23.40 -3.65 0.91
CA LEU A 250 -23.90 -4.62 1.89
C LEU A 250 -24.49 -5.87 1.22
N ILE A 251 -24.19 -6.12 -0.06
CA ILE A 251 -24.70 -7.29 -0.76
C ILE A 251 -24.20 -8.53 -0.02
N ARG A 252 -25.17 -9.32 0.44
CA ARG A 252 -24.90 -10.63 1.01
C ARG A 252 -24.62 -11.59 -0.12
N GLY A 253 -23.44 -12.21 -0.09
CA GLY A 253 -23.09 -13.30 -0.98
C GLY A 253 -23.82 -14.58 -0.63
N GLU A 254 -23.75 -15.54 -1.52
CA GLU A 254 -24.32 -16.87 -1.41
C GLU A 254 -23.21 -17.89 -1.69
N PHE A 255 -23.17 -18.96 -0.90
CA PHE A 255 -22.21 -20.01 -1.09
C PHE A 255 -22.74 -20.98 -2.14
N MET A 256 -22.18 -20.92 -3.35
CA MET A 256 -22.57 -21.75 -4.49
C MET A 256 -21.36 -22.52 -4.99
N LEU A 257 -21.49 -23.84 -5.18
CA LEU A 257 -20.44 -24.71 -5.72
C LEU A 257 -19.06 -24.55 -5.03
N ASN A 258 -19.03 -24.48 -3.69
CA ASN A 258 -17.83 -24.23 -2.88
C ASN A 258 -17.18 -22.85 -3.05
N HIS A 259 -17.86 -21.91 -3.69
CA HIS A 259 -17.40 -20.54 -3.86
C HIS A 259 -18.38 -19.53 -3.27
N MET A 260 -17.86 -18.46 -2.67
CA MET A 260 -18.67 -17.30 -2.32
C MET A 260 -18.97 -16.52 -3.60
N THR A 261 -20.25 -16.33 -3.88
CA THR A 261 -20.74 -15.65 -5.08
C THR A 261 -21.64 -14.49 -4.68
N PHE A 262 -21.65 -13.40 -5.43
CA PHE A 262 -22.51 -12.24 -5.15
C PHE A 262 -23.48 -12.07 -6.33
N PRO A 263 -24.58 -12.85 -6.36
CA PRO A 263 -25.50 -12.82 -7.50
C PRO A 263 -26.15 -11.44 -7.62
N PRO A 264 -26.27 -10.88 -8.84
CA PRO A 264 -27.05 -9.67 -9.05
C PRO A 264 -28.51 -9.98 -8.71
N LYS A 265 -29.08 -9.28 -7.73
CA LYS A 265 -30.51 -9.43 -7.46
C LYS A 265 -31.29 -8.84 -8.64
N PRO A 266 -32.34 -9.51 -9.15
CA PRO A 266 -33.19 -9.02 -10.23
C PRO A 266 -34.17 -7.95 -9.71
N THR A 267 -33.68 -6.97 -8.96
CA THR A 267 -34.48 -5.83 -8.53
C THR A 267 -34.20 -4.66 -9.46
N SER A 268 -35.25 -4.13 -10.08
CA SER A 268 -35.30 -2.94 -10.96
C SER A 268 -34.83 -1.62 -10.34
N ARG A 269 -34.20 -1.67 -9.16
CA ARG A 269 -33.54 -0.54 -8.52
C ARG A 269 -32.05 -0.82 -8.59
N PRO A 270 -31.22 0.03 -9.21
CA PRO A 270 -29.78 -0.06 -9.03
C PRO A 270 -29.55 -0.12 -7.52
N HIS A 271 -28.79 -1.11 -7.06
CA HIS A 271 -28.39 -1.19 -5.66
C HIS A 271 -27.97 0.22 -5.28
N LYS A 272 -28.74 0.89 -4.39
CA LYS A 272 -28.28 2.16 -3.85
C LYS A 272 -26.92 1.78 -3.28
N ILE A 273 -25.85 2.29 -3.91
CA ILE A 273 -24.56 2.47 -3.26
C ILE A 273 -24.99 3.36 -2.11
N GLU A 274 -25.39 2.71 -1.01
CA GLU A 274 -26.16 3.34 0.03
C GLU A 274 -25.29 4.49 0.43
N SER A 275 -25.80 5.67 0.11
CA SER A 275 -24.99 6.85 -0.06
C SER A 275 -24.02 6.87 1.09
N PHE A 276 -22.71 6.83 0.81
CA PHE A 276 -21.61 7.00 1.78
C PHE A 276 -21.68 8.39 2.47
N LYS A 277 -22.89 8.91 2.67
CA LYS A 277 -23.29 9.94 3.62
C LYS A 277 -22.65 9.56 4.94
N LYS A 278 -21.54 10.23 5.22
CA LYS A 278 -20.85 10.25 6.51
C LYS A 278 -20.95 8.90 7.21
N GLN A 279 -20.21 7.91 6.71
CA GLN A 279 -19.90 6.75 7.53
C GLN A 279 -19.43 7.30 8.88
N LYS A 280 -20.19 7.03 9.94
CA LYS A 280 -19.84 7.56 11.26
C LYS A 280 -18.49 6.96 11.60
N THR A 281 -17.51 7.82 11.85
CA THR A 281 -16.12 7.47 12.19
C THR A 281 -16.01 6.46 13.35
N ASP A 282 -17.09 6.24 14.11
CA ASP A 282 -17.16 5.28 15.20
C ASP A 282 -17.43 3.83 14.77
N GLU A 283 -18.00 3.59 13.58
CA GLU A 283 -18.29 2.22 13.11
C GLU A 283 -16.99 1.45 12.82
N ASP A 284 -15.98 2.13 12.26
CA ASP A 284 -14.66 1.54 11.98
C ASP A 284 -13.86 1.20 13.25
N LYS A 285 -14.29 1.70 14.43
CA LYS A 285 -13.67 1.44 15.74
C LYS A 285 -14.16 0.15 16.40
N THR A 286 -15.21 -0.47 15.86
CA THR A 286 -15.85 -1.64 16.49
C THR A 286 -16.00 -2.80 15.50
N LYS A 287 -16.34 -3.99 15.99
CA LYS A 287 -16.64 -5.14 15.13
C LYS A 287 -18.07 -5.02 14.60
N ASN A 288 -18.26 -5.23 13.31
CA ASN A 288 -19.58 -5.23 12.69
C ASN A 288 -19.69 -6.38 11.66
N LYS A 289 -20.28 -7.50 12.07
CA LYS A 289 -20.42 -8.70 11.22
C LYS A 289 -21.32 -8.48 10.00
N GLU A 290 -22.33 -7.61 10.11
CA GLU A 290 -23.27 -7.31 9.02
C GLU A 290 -22.60 -6.55 7.86
N ARG A 291 -21.45 -5.93 8.13
CA ARG A 291 -20.61 -5.25 7.13
C ARG A 291 -19.34 -6.01 6.80
N GLY A 292 -19.22 -7.24 7.29
CA GLY A 292 -18.01 -8.05 7.15
C GLY A 292 -16.80 -7.44 7.85
N GLN A 293 -16.98 -6.66 8.91
CA GLN A 293 -15.90 -6.08 9.71
C GLN A 293 -15.61 -6.94 10.94
N SER A 294 -14.60 -7.80 10.85
CA SER A 294 -14.22 -8.73 11.93
C SER A 294 -13.42 -8.08 13.04
N ASN A 295 -12.72 -6.97 12.74
CA ASN A 295 -11.89 -6.23 13.67
C ASN A 295 -12.02 -4.72 13.41
N PRO A 296 -11.71 -3.86 14.38
CA PRO A 296 -11.54 -2.43 14.12
C PRO A 296 -10.48 -2.19 13.05
N SER A 297 -10.65 -1.14 12.25
CA SER A 297 -9.59 -0.69 11.35
C SER A 297 -8.39 -0.22 12.15
N ILE A 298 -7.18 -0.50 11.65
CA ILE A 298 -5.95 0.03 12.27
C ILE A 298 -5.86 1.56 12.16
N PHE A 299 -6.65 2.17 11.26
CA PHE A 299 -6.72 3.61 11.02
C PHE A 299 -7.95 4.27 11.67
N ALA A 300 -8.70 3.55 12.50
CA ALA A 300 -10.00 3.99 13.06
C ALA A 300 -9.96 5.32 13.85
N TYR A 301 -8.78 5.74 14.29
CA TYR A 301 -8.56 6.97 15.04
C TYR A 301 -7.98 8.12 14.20
N LEU A 302 -7.73 7.90 12.90
CA LEU A 302 -7.28 8.96 12.01
C LEU A 302 -8.46 9.88 11.64
N PRO A 303 -8.28 11.21 11.68
CA PRO A 303 -9.36 12.16 11.39
C PRO A 303 -9.81 12.14 9.94
N THR A 304 -8.98 11.59 9.04
CA THR A 304 -9.23 11.46 7.61
C THR A 304 -9.89 10.16 7.21
N LEU A 305 -10.12 9.22 8.15
CA LEU A 305 -10.79 7.97 7.82
C LEU A 305 -12.23 8.23 7.40
N HIS A 306 -12.60 7.68 6.25
CA HIS A 306 -13.94 7.79 5.67
C HIS A 306 -14.39 6.38 5.21
N GLY A 307 -14.23 5.43 6.12
CA GLY A 307 -14.50 4.00 6.00
C GLY A 307 -14.05 3.37 4.69
N ALA A 308 -14.94 2.67 3.97
CA ALA A 308 -14.52 1.82 2.84
C ALA A 308 -13.84 2.60 1.71
N THR A 309 -14.25 3.85 1.50
CA THR A 309 -13.67 4.75 0.49
C THR A 309 -12.23 5.20 0.79
N PHE A 310 -11.77 5.06 2.04
CA PHE A 310 -10.36 5.27 2.41
C PHE A 310 -9.43 4.22 1.82
N PHE A 311 -10.00 3.10 1.37
CA PHE A 311 -9.31 1.92 0.91
C PHE A 311 -9.57 1.68 -0.58
N PRO A 312 -8.97 2.47 -1.49
CA PRO A 312 -9.25 2.39 -2.91
C PRO A 312 -8.99 0.99 -3.46
N ASN A 313 -9.74 0.61 -4.49
CA ASN A 313 -9.46 -0.62 -5.21
C ASN A 313 -8.19 -0.47 -6.02
N ASN A 314 -7.31 -1.47 -5.97
CA ASN A 314 -6.17 -1.53 -6.86
C ASN A 314 -6.63 -2.01 -8.23
N LEU A 315 -6.81 -1.06 -9.14
CA LEU A 315 -7.24 -1.32 -10.52
C LEU A 315 -6.26 -2.22 -11.26
N MET A 316 -4.96 -2.14 -11.00
CA MET A 316 -3.98 -2.98 -11.71
C MET A 316 -4.15 -4.46 -11.37
N HIS A 317 -4.28 -4.81 -10.09
CA HIS A 317 -4.59 -6.20 -9.70
C HIS A 317 -5.97 -6.66 -10.17
N LEU A 318 -6.93 -5.74 -10.29
CA LEU A 318 -8.25 -6.07 -10.82
C LEU A 318 -8.19 -6.34 -12.33
N LEU A 319 -7.46 -5.53 -13.09
CA LEU A 319 -7.26 -5.70 -14.52
C LEU A 319 -6.49 -6.98 -14.84
N SER A 320 -5.46 -7.35 -14.08
CA SER A 320 -4.75 -8.62 -14.31
C SER A 320 -5.63 -9.85 -14.01
N GLY A 321 -6.51 -9.76 -12.99
CA GLY A 321 -7.49 -10.81 -12.70
C GLY A 321 -8.61 -10.91 -13.75
N VAL A 322 -9.14 -9.78 -14.20
CA VAL A 322 -10.19 -9.70 -15.23
C VAL A 322 -9.64 -10.05 -16.61
N GLY A 323 -8.40 -9.65 -16.92
CA GLY A 323 -7.74 -9.93 -18.19
C GLY A 323 -7.68 -11.42 -18.50
N LYS A 324 -7.39 -12.25 -17.49
CA LYS A 324 -7.48 -13.71 -17.61
C LYS A 324 -8.88 -14.17 -18.04
N GLN A 325 -9.92 -13.67 -17.37
CA GLN A 325 -11.30 -14.07 -17.65
C GLN A 325 -11.76 -13.58 -19.02
N LEU A 326 -11.39 -12.35 -19.41
CA LEU A 326 -11.62 -11.83 -20.75
C LEU A 326 -10.93 -12.69 -21.80
N TRP A 327 -9.68 -13.09 -21.59
CA TRP A 327 -8.96 -13.97 -22.51
C TRP A 327 -9.67 -15.33 -22.66
N ARG A 328 -10.16 -15.90 -21.55
CA ARG A 328 -10.94 -17.15 -21.56
C ARG A 328 -12.24 -17.03 -22.36
N ILE A 329 -12.93 -15.89 -22.25
CA ILE A 329 -14.10 -15.58 -23.08
C ILE A 329 -13.69 -15.48 -24.55
N ILE A 330 -12.56 -14.82 -24.85
CA ILE A 330 -12.04 -14.63 -26.21
C ILE A 330 -11.69 -15.98 -26.86
N ILE A 331 -11.03 -16.89 -26.16
CA ILE A 331 -10.68 -18.22 -26.72
C ILE A 331 -11.86 -19.22 -26.70
N GLY A 332 -13.01 -18.82 -26.15
CA GLY A 332 -14.24 -19.60 -26.16
C GLY A 332 -14.31 -20.68 -25.08
N GLU A 333 -13.58 -20.54 -23.96
CA GLU A 333 -13.62 -21.47 -22.81
C GLU A 333 -15.04 -21.57 -22.21
N TYR A 334 -15.82 -20.49 -22.27
CA TYR A 334 -17.19 -20.40 -21.75
C TYR A 334 -18.28 -20.55 -22.81
N GLY A 335 -17.92 -20.98 -24.02
CA GLY A 335 -18.84 -21.11 -25.15
C GLY A 335 -18.48 -20.18 -26.31
N LYS A 336 -18.74 -20.68 -27.53
CA LYS A 336 -18.37 -20.03 -28.79
C LYS A 336 -19.58 -19.44 -29.51
N GLU A 337 -20.71 -20.15 -29.50
CA GLU A 337 -21.93 -19.73 -30.18
C GLU A 337 -22.55 -18.51 -29.49
N GLY A 338 -22.84 -17.46 -30.26
CA GLY A 338 -23.43 -16.22 -29.77
C GLY A 338 -22.53 -15.37 -28.87
N ASN A 339 -21.27 -15.76 -28.67
CA ASN A 339 -20.31 -14.98 -27.89
C ASN A 339 -19.64 -13.90 -28.79
N PRO A 340 -19.97 -12.60 -28.62
CA PRO A 340 -19.47 -11.55 -29.50
C PRO A 340 -17.97 -11.26 -29.31
N LEU A 341 -17.36 -11.81 -28.26
CA LEU A 341 -15.94 -11.64 -27.95
C LEU A 341 -15.11 -12.85 -28.40
N TYR A 342 -15.75 -13.94 -28.84
CA TYR A 342 -15.03 -15.13 -29.29
C TYR A 342 -14.18 -14.83 -30.54
N LEU A 343 -12.89 -15.13 -30.47
CA LEU A 343 -11.97 -15.09 -31.59
C LEU A 343 -11.55 -16.51 -31.98
N PRO A 344 -11.62 -16.87 -33.27
CA PRO A 344 -11.12 -18.15 -33.75
C PRO A 344 -9.62 -18.32 -33.44
N PRO A 345 -9.13 -19.56 -33.22
CA PRO A 345 -7.73 -19.82 -32.87
C PRO A 345 -6.71 -19.24 -33.85
N ARG A 346 -7.08 -19.16 -35.14
CA ARG A 346 -6.26 -18.53 -36.19
C ARG A 346 -6.06 -17.04 -35.93
N THR A 347 -7.14 -16.31 -35.66
CA THR A 347 -7.10 -14.88 -35.36
C THR A 347 -6.32 -14.60 -34.07
N CYS A 348 -6.48 -15.43 -33.04
CA CYS A 348 -5.68 -15.32 -31.82
C CYS A 348 -4.18 -15.51 -32.09
N ARG A 349 -3.80 -16.43 -32.99
CA ARG A 349 -2.41 -16.65 -33.39
C ARG A 349 -1.83 -15.45 -34.13
N GLU A 350 -2.57 -14.91 -35.10
CA GLU A 350 -2.19 -13.72 -35.87
C GLU A 350 -2.00 -12.50 -34.94
N PHE A 351 -2.88 -12.30 -33.94
CA PHE A 351 -2.69 -11.28 -32.92
C PHE A 351 -1.45 -11.52 -32.05
N GLY A 352 -1.18 -12.78 -31.67
CA GLY A 352 0.00 -13.14 -30.90
C GLY A 352 1.31 -12.86 -31.65
N GLU A 353 1.34 -13.17 -32.94
CA GLU A 353 2.48 -12.86 -33.84
C GLU A 353 2.70 -11.34 -33.96
N LEU A 354 1.64 -10.56 -34.18
CA LEU A 354 1.72 -9.10 -34.24
C LEU A 354 2.21 -8.47 -32.93
N ILE A 355 1.76 -8.98 -31.78
CA ILE A 355 2.21 -8.51 -30.46
C ILE A 355 3.70 -8.83 -30.29
N ALA A 356 4.12 -10.06 -30.60
CA ALA A 356 5.52 -10.48 -30.53
C ALA A 356 6.43 -9.60 -31.41
N ASP A 357 5.99 -9.30 -32.64
CA ASP A 357 6.73 -8.46 -33.58
C ASP A 357 6.77 -6.96 -33.16
N SER A 358 5.75 -6.49 -32.45
CA SER A 358 5.64 -5.09 -32.00
C SER A 358 6.53 -4.74 -30.79
N HIS A 359 7.09 -5.74 -30.10
CA HIS A 359 7.82 -5.51 -28.86
C HIS A 359 9.29 -5.14 -29.09
N LYS A 360 9.62 -3.85 -28.94
CA LYS A 360 10.94 -3.35 -28.49
C LYS A 360 10.99 -3.21 -26.96
N LEU A 361 10.68 -4.26 -26.20
CA LEU A 361 10.77 -4.21 -24.73
C LEU A 361 12.21 -4.46 -24.27
N SER A 362 12.65 -3.70 -23.26
CA SER A 362 13.92 -3.94 -22.56
C SER A 362 14.00 -5.39 -22.07
N VAL A 363 15.10 -6.06 -22.40
CA VAL A 363 15.38 -7.48 -22.13
C VAL A 363 15.27 -7.88 -20.65
N SER A 364 15.24 -6.91 -19.73
CA SER A 364 15.00 -7.10 -18.29
C SER A 364 13.54 -7.41 -17.92
N PHE A 365 12.56 -7.14 -18.80
CA PHE A 365 11.18 -7.58 -18.68
C PHE A 365 10.83 -8.71 -19.66
N ALA A 366 11.76 -9.06 -20.56
CA ALA A 366 11.67 -10.21 -21.44
C ALA A 366 12.04 -11.51 -20.68
N GLY A 367 11.39 -11.76 -19.54
CA GLY A 367 11.03 -13.17 -19.32
C GLY A 367 10.20 -13.57 -20.52
N ASP A 368 10.52 -14.71 -21.15
CA ASP A 368 9.82 -15.27 -22.32
C ASP A 368 8.39 -14.78 -22.36
N CYS A 369 7.89 -14.30 -23.51
CA CYS A 369 6.47 -14.05 -23.71
C CYS A 369 5.73 -15.35 -23.39
N SER A 370 5.42 -15.52 -22.11
CA SER A 370 5.03 -16.78 -21.53
C SER A 370 3.57 -16.88 -21.89
N ASP A 371 3.16 -18.01 -22.44
CA ASP A 371 1.80 -18.27 -22.90
C ASP A 371 0.78 -17.51 -22.02
N ILE A 372 0.12 -16.51 -22.62
CA ILE A 372 -0.81 -15.60 -21.96
C ILE A 372 -1.89 -16.41 -21.22
N TYR A 373 -2.23 -17.61 -21.68
CA TYR A 373 -3.16 -18.50 -21.00
C TYR A 373 -2.69 -18.91 -19.60
N PHE A 374 -1.39 -19.12 -19.40
CA PHE A 374 -0.78 -19.50 -18.13
C PHE A 374 -0.26 -18.30 -17.32
N HIS A 375 0.12 -17.20 -17.98
CA HIS A 375 0.85 -16.09 -17.36
C HIS A 375 0.19 -14.71 -17.49
N SER A 376 -1.11 -14.64 -17.83
CA SER A 376 -1.89 -13.39 -17.93
C SER A 376 -1.81 -12.45 -16.71
N GLY A 377 -1.38 -12.95 -15.54
CA GLY A 377 -1.21 -12.14 -14.33
C GLY A 377 0.07 -11.29 -14.28
N PHE A 378 0.99 -11.48 -15.23
CA PHE A 378 2.26 -10.74 -15.35
C PHE A 378 2.22 -9.64 -16.42
N TYR A 379 1.13 -9.57 -17.19
CA TYR A 379 0.92 -8.59 -18.26
C TYR A 379 0.00 -7.45 -17.82
#